data_AF-A0A6G1DWM5-F1
#
_entry.id   AF-A0A6G1DWM5-F1
#
_cell.length_a   1.000
_cell.length_b   1.000
_cell.length_c   1.000
_cell.angle_alpha   90.00
_cell.angle_beta   90.00
_cell.angle_gamma   90.00
#
_symmetry.space_group_name_H-M   'P 1'
#
loop_
_entity.id
_entity.type
_entity.pdbx_description
1 polymer ?
#
loop_
_entity_poly.entity_id
_entity_poly.type
_entity_poly.pdbx_seq_one_letter_code
_entity_poly.pdbx_strand_id
1 'polypeptide(L)'
;MYLCVIVYDDWMGKLTNISLEQTVEIALSIDKKVVNIASLSDAERFSEIPYIMEDASNANDSLHSSIAGAKRKHNALEVDAELNSAIAENEVLWRANFEKFIFCLKKKFCAERKKPKLKVGTHPIWEAFFEASLTEKDNNSVTSPINGILERLGQKEGGTSMTLDHITRVLEELNCTPSSEEPDSFILDLSRIVEASRSDEIESLVKKKYGQEAFTIFRLLVREGCPVETDKIIDMTILDKQIVHGTMYKLWKDDYIDTERILSGTGTGNSQFFVWRVKNTFREQFIDNLYHAALNLRQMVNHIVELLLEGSKDDTKLRNRKNILIVALTRHDDSLMLFNDF
;
A
#
# COMPACT_ATOMS: atom_id res chain seq x y z
N MET A 1 10.41 5.43 1.91
CA MET A 1 9.37 5.20 2.93
C MET A 1 9.76 5.83 4.28
N TYR A 2 10.07 7.13 4.30
CA TYR A 2 10.60 7.84 5.48
C TYR A 2 9.66 8.96 5.99
N LEU A 3 8.45 9.09 5.44
CA LEU A 3 7.55 10.23 5.76
C LEU A 3 6.10 9.87 6.09
N CYS A 4 5.67 8.61 6.00
CA CYS A 4 4.27 8.24 6.31
C CYS A 4 3.91 8.51 7.78
N VAL A 5 4.92 8.64 8.65
CA VAL A 5 4.73 8.79 10.11
C VAL A 5 5.13 10.17 10.64
N ILE A 6 5.31 11.20 9.80
CA ILE A 6 5.40 12.59 10.31
C ILE A 6 3.99 13.22 10.37
N VAL A 7 3.02 12.68 9.64
CA VAL A 7 1.65 13.22 9.60
C VAL A 7 0.76 12.66 10.71
N TYR A 8 1.11 11.51 11.30
CA TYR A 8 0.23 10.80 12.23
C TYR A 8 0.18 11.36 13.66
N ASP A 9 1.28 11.92 14.18
CA ASP A 9 1.35 12.33 15.60
C ASP A 9 1.04 13.82 15.85
N ASP A 10 1.08 14.69 14.83
CA ASP A 10 1.05 16.15 15.04
C ASP A 10 -0.34 16.80 14.82
N TRP A 11 -1.32 16.06 14.26
CA TRP A 11 -2.60 16.66 13.82
C TRP A 11 -3.88 16.13 14.50
N MET A 12 -3.83 15.01 15.23
CA MET A 12 -5.02 14.43 15.90
C MET A 12 -5.44 15.12 17.21
N GLY A 13 -4.76 16.20 17.61
CA GLY A 13 -5.08 16.94 18.84
C GLY A 13 -6.29 17.87 18.77
N LYS A 14 -6.88 18.11 17.60
CA LYS A 14 -8.04 19.00 17.44
C LYS A 14 -8.89 18.55 16.26
N LEU A 15 -10.08 18.00 16.55
CA LEU A 15 -11.34 18.22 15.83
C LEU A 15 -12.37 17.22 16.36
N THR A 16 -13.18 17.66 17.34
CA THR A 16 -14.39 16.99 17.77
C THR A 16 -15.61 17.65 17.13
N ASN A 17 -16.61 16.81 16.86
CA ASN A 17 -18.04 17.09 16.64
C ASN A 17 -18.48 17.70 15.31
N ILE A 18 -19.01 16.84 14.43
CA ILE A 18 -20.23 17.16 13.68
C ILE A 18 -21.16 15.94 13.79
N SER A 19 -22.33 16.13 14.40
CA SER A 19 -23.38 15.12 14.52
C SER A 19 -24.20 15.06 13.23
N LEU A 20 -24.57 13.86 12.78
CA LEU A 20 -25.63 13.66 11.79
C LEU A 20 -26.57 12.54 12.24
N GLU A 21 -27.86 12.86 12.13
CA GLU A 21 -29.02 12.14 12.66
C GLU A 21 -29.27 10.79 11.97
N GLN A 22 -29.88 9.89 12.73
CA GLN A 22 -30.18 8.50 12.37
C GLN A 22 -31.45 8.38 11.52
N THR A 23 -31.41 7.56 10.48
CA THR A 23 -32.55 6.69 10.10
C THR A 23 -32.05 5.35 9.54
N VAL A 24 -32.88 4.34 9.76
CA VAL A 24 -32.55 2.91 9.90
C VAL A 24 -32.46 2.21 8.54
N GLU A 25 -31.29 1.64 8.22
CA GLU A 25 -31.14 0.57 7.22
C GLU A 25 -29.92 -0.31 7.55
N ILE A 26 -30.20 -1.62 7.62
CA ILE A 26 -29.36 -2.81 7.85
C ILE A 26 -27.91 -2.48 8.27
N ALA A 27 -27.63 -2.67 9.56
CA ALA A 27 -26.45 -2.15 10.24
C ALA A 27 -25.14 -2.82 9.80
N LEU A 28 -24.55 -2.33 8.72
CA LEU A 28 -23.10 -2.13 8.69
C LEU A 28 -22.75 -1.25 9.90
N SER A 29 -21.73 -1.64 10.69
CA SER A 29 -21.20 -0.77 11.75
C SER A 29 -20.96 0.62 11.16
N ILE A 30 -21.25 1.67 11.93
CA ILE A 30 -21.05 3.06 11.51
C ILE A 30 -19.64 3.23 10.93
N ASP A 31 -18.64 2.62 11.56
CA ASP A 31 -17.24 2.65 11.11
C ASP A 31 -17.08 2.07 9.70
N LYS A 32 -17.73 0.93 9.41
CA LYS A 32 -17.69 0.30 8.08
C LYS A 32 -18.43 1.13 7.02
N LYS A 33 -19.49 1.86 7.40
CA LYS A 33 -20.15 2.81 6.50
C LYS A 33 -19.26 4.01 6.22
N VAL A 34 -18.53 4.51 7.23
CA VAL A 34 -17.59 5.63 7.06
C VAL A 34 -16.39 5.23 6.20
N VAL A 35 -15.84 4.02 6.36
CA VAL A 35 -14.79 3.48 5.47
C VAL A 35 -15.26 3.43 4.03
N ASN A 36 -16.47 2.92 3.78
CA ASN A 36 -17.02 2.85 2.42
C ASN A 36 -17.23 4.24 1.80
N ILE A 37 -17.51 5.27 2.61
CA ILE A 37 -17.61 6.67 2.16
C ILE A 37 -16.20 7.26 1.94
N ALA A 38 -15.22 6.86 2.76
CA ALA A 38 -13.83 7.31 2.66
C ALA A 38 -13.06 6.62 1.52
N SER A 39 -13.47 5.42 1.10
CA SER A 39 -12.90 4.69 -0.03
C SER A 39 -13.36 5.32 -1.34
N LEU A 40 -12.41 5.87 -2.09
CA LEU A 40 -12.64 6.38 -3.44
C LEU A 40 -12.76 5.23 -4.43
N SER A 41 -13.51 5.44 -5.52
CA SER A 41 -13.38 4.57 -6.69
C SER A 41 -11.97 4.67 -7.28
N ASP A 42 -11.52 3.64 -8.00
CA ASP A 42 -10.19 3.65 -8.66
C ASP A 42 -10.03 4.86 -9.59
N ALA A 43 -11.08 5.22 -10.33
CA ALA A 43 -11.09 6.40 -11.19
C ALA A 43 -10.86 7.69 -10.39
N GLU A 44 -11.48 7.84 -9.21
CA GLU A 44 -11.30 9.01 -8.36
C GLU A 44 -9.94 9.01 -7.65
N ARG A 45 -9.45 7.84 -7.23
CA ARG A 45 -8.18 7.67 -6.54
C ARG A 45 -6.99 7.94 -7.47
N PHE A 46 -7.03 7.42 -8.69
CA PHE A 46 -6.00 7.60 -9.71
C PHE A 46 -6.23 8.81 -10.62
N SER A 47 -7.32 9.56 -10.42
CA SER A 47 -7.48 10.86 -11.08
C SER A 47 -6.38 11.83 -10.65
N GLU A 48 -5.89 12.62 -11.60
CA GLU A 48 -4.83 13.58 -11.35
C GLU A 48 -5.32 14.65 -10.36
N ILE A 49 -4.72 14.68 -9.17
CA ILE A 49 -4.88 15.82 -8.27
C ILE A 49 -4.04 16.95 -8.87
N PRO A 50 -4.62 18.10 -9.27
CA PRO A 50 -3.90 19.12 -10.03
C PRO A 50 -2.64 19.60 -9.30
N TYR A 51 -1.50 19.08 -9.77
CA TYR A 51 -0.16 19.47 -9.38
C TYR A 51 0.26 20.62 -10.29
N ILE A 52 0.40 21.82 -9.73
CA ILE A 52 0.92 22.96 -10.48
C ILE A 52 2.42 22.97 -10.21
N MET A 53 3.19 22.45 -11.16
CA MET A 53 4.63 22.66 -11.22
C MET A 53 4.83 24.01 -11.93
N GLU A 54 5.28 25.03 -11.22
CA GLU A 54 5.78 26.25 -11.87
C GLU A 54 7.15 25.90 -12.47
N ASP A 55 7.22 25.82 -13.79
CA ASP A 55 8.49 25.85 -14.51
C ASP A 55 9.17 27.19 -14.23
N ALA A 56 10.22 27.13 -13.43
CA ALA A 56 11.19 28.21 -13.32
C ALA A 56 12.05 28.23 -14.58
N SER A 57 11.56 28.83 -15.67
CA SER A 57 12.37 29.22 -16.81
C SER A 57 12.00 30.61 -17.30
N ASN A 58 12.48 31.61 -16.57
CA ASN A 58 12.64 32.96 -17.12
C ASN A 58 13.90 32.98 -18.01
N ALA A 59 13.73 32.75 -19.32
CA ALA A 59 14.59 33.31 -20.36
C ALA A 59 13.89 33.19 -21.72
N ASN A 60 13.73 34.34 -22.37
CA ASN A 60 13.11 34.53 -23.68
C ASN A 60 13.77 33.67 -24.76
N ASP A 61 12.97 33.02 -25.60
CA ASP A 61 13.04 33.19 -27.05
C ASP A 61 11.71 32.80 -27.70
N SER A 62 11.23 33.69 -28.57
CA SER A 62 9.89 33.71 -29.16
C SER A 62 9.73 32.79 -30.37
N LEU A 63 8.55 32.17 -30.53
CA LEU A 63 7.81 32.24 -31.81
C LEU A 63 6.31 31.92 -31.63
N HIS A 64 5.49 32.96 -31.77
CA HIS A 64 4.07 33.02 -32.18
C HIS A 64 3.14 31.79 -32.01
N SER A 65 2.12 31.91 -31.15
CA SER A 65 0.81 32.44 -31.58
C SER A 65 -0.09 32.73 -30.37
N SER A 66 -0.44 33.99 -30.22
CA SER A 66 -1.55 34.46 -29.41
C SER A 66 -2.85 34.36 -30.22
N ILE A 67 -3.93 33.89 -29.61
CA ILE A 67 -5.36 34.24 -29.84
C ILE A 67 -6.11 33.58 -28.66
N ALA A 68 -6.46 34.33 -27.61
CA ALA A 68 -7.66 35.15 -27.49
C ALA A 68 -8.96 34.33 -27.56
N GLY A 69 -9.78 34.45 -26.52
CA GLY A 69 -11.02 33.70 -26.34
C GLY A 69 -11.96 33.78 -27.55
N ALA A 70 -12.34 32.62 -28.06
CA ALA A 70 -13.38 32.48 -29.07
C ALA A 70 -14.61 31.83 -28.44
N LYS A 71 -15.66 32.65 -28.23
CA LYS A 71 -17.04 32.19 -28.13
C LYS A 71 -17.33 31.31 -29.36
N ARG A 72 -17.58 30.02 -29.16
CA ARG A 72 -18.00 29.13 -30.25
C ARG A 72 -19.44 29.48 -30.64
N LYS A 73 -19.63 29.88 -31.89
CA LYS A 73 -20.93 30.02 -32.54
C LYS A 73 -21.50 28.60 -32.75
N HIS A 74 -22.64 28.30 -32.14
CA HIS A 74 -23.44 27.13 -32.50
C HIS A 74 -23.96 27.32 -33.92
N ASN A 75 -23.32 26.70 -34.92
CA ASN A 75 -24.02 26.36 -36.14
C ASN A 75 -24.67 25.00 -35.89
N ALA A 76 -26.00 24.98 -35.91
CA ALA A 76 -26.78 23.75 -35.97
C ALA A 76 -26.46 23.05 -37.29
N LEU A 77 -25.51 22.11 -37.24
CA LEU A 77 -25.43 21.03 -38.22
C LEU A 77 -26.65 20.17 -37.95
N GLU A 78 -27.55 20.05 -38.91
CA GLU A 78 -28.53 18.95 -38.94
C GLU A 78 -27.71 17.66 -38.93
N VAL A 79 -27.57 17.08 -37.73
CA VAL A 79 -26.87 15.82 -37.53
C VAL A 79 -27.83 14.74 -37.98
N ASP A 80 -27.47 14.09 -39.09
CA ASP A 80 -28.17 12.96 -39.66
C ASP A 80 -28.37 11.87 -38.58
N ALA A 81 -29.63 11.54 -38.30
CA ALA A 81 -30.00 10.57 -37.26
C ALA A 81 -29.49 9.15 -37.59
N GLU A 82 -29.26 8.85 -38.87
CA GLU A 82 -28.67 7.59 -39.33
C GLU A 82 -27.18 7.48 -38.99
N LEU A 83 -26.41 8.58 -39.07
CA LEU A 83 -24.99 8.59 -38.71
C LEU A 83 -24.78 8.42 -37.19
N ASN A 84 -25.62 9.04 -36.36
CA ASN A 84 -25.58 8.86 -34.91
C ASN A 84 -26.02 7.45 -34.47
N SER A 85 -26.97 6.83 -35.18
CA SER A 85 -27.38 5.44 -34.92
C SER A 85 -26.26 4.44 -35.25
N ALA A 86 -25.50 4.68 -36.33
CA ALA A 86 -24.37 3.84 -36.73
C ALA A 86 -23.14 4.02 -35.82
N ILE A 87 -22.93 5.22 -35.26
CA ILE A 87 -21.88 5.49 -34.26
C ILE A 87 -22.25 4.84 -32.92
N ALA A 88 -23.52 4.92 -32.49
CA ALA A 88 -23.96 4.37 -31.21
C ALA A 88 -23.86 2.84 -31.10
N GLU A 89 -23.94 2.09 -32.21
CA GLU A 89 -23.85 0.61 -32.21
C GLU A 89 -22.41 0.06 -32.31
N ASN A 90 -21.43 0.86 -32.72
CA ASN A 90 -20.04 0.41 -32.96
C ASN A 90 -18.96 1.22 -32.22
N GLU A 91 -19.32 2.12 -31.31
CA GLU A 91 -18.35 2.90 -30.54
C GLU A 91 -17.68 2.03 -29.46
N VAL A 92 -16.45 1.59 -29.74
CA VAL A 92 -15.60 0.91 -28.76
C VAL A 92 -15.20 1.93 -27.70
N LEU A 93 -15.86 1.89 -26.54
CA LEU A 93 -15.52 2.70 -25.39
C LEU A 93 -14.25 2.18 -24.71
N TRP A 94 -13.16 2.92 -24.84
CA TRP A 94 -11.90 2.61 -24.15
C TRP A 94 -11.97 3.09 -22.69
N ARG A 95 -11.57 2.23 -21.76
CA ARG A 95 -11.45 2.56 -20.32
C ARG A 95 -10.09 2.12 -19.80
N ALA A 96 -9.60 2.83 -18.78
CA ALA A 96 -8.41 2.39 -18.05
C ALA A 96 -8.66 1.05 -17.37
N ASN A 97 -7.70 0.13 -17.48
CA ASN A 97 -7.74 -1.15 -16.80
C ASN A 97 -6.96 -1.03 -15.48
N PHE A 98 -7.67 -0.71 -14.40
CA PHE A 98 -7.07 -0.53 -13.07
C PHE A 98 -6.56 -1.84 -12.46
N GLU A 99 -7.20 -2.98 -12.76
CA GLU A 99 -6.73 -4.29 -12.32
C GLU A 99 -5.31 -4.56 -12.86
N LYS A 100 -5.10 -4.32 -14.16
CA LYS A 100 -3.79 -4.49 -14.78
C LYS A 100 -2.78 -3.47 -14.25
N PHE A 101 -3.21 -2.25 -13.98
CA PHE A 101 -2.37 -1.20 -13.40
C PHE A 101 -1.89 -1.57 -11.98
N ILE A 102 -2.82 -1.93 -11.09
CA ILE A 102 -2.54 -2.39 -9.72
C ILE A 102 -1.63 -3.61 -9.76
N PHE A 103 -1.89 -4.57 -10.64
CA PHE A 103 -1.02 -5.73 -10.79
C PHE A 103 0.41 -5.35 -11.19
N CYS A 104 0.58 -4.44 -12.16
CA CYS A 104 1.89 -3.93 -12.53
C CYS A 104 2.61 -3.24 -11.36
N LEU A 105 1.88 -2.51 -10.52
CA LEU A 105 2.42 -1.89 -9.30
C LEU A 105 2.80 -2.92 -8.24
N LYS A 106 1.96 -3.95 -8.01
CA LYS A 106 2.26 -5.08 -7.11
C LYS A 106 3.53 -5.80 -7.55
N LYS A 107 3.62 -6.13 -8.84
CA LYS A 107 4.80 -6.76 -9.45
C LYS A 107 6.06 -5.92 -9.23
N LYS A 108 5.99 -4.61 -9.52
CA LYS A 108 7.10 -3.67 -9.32
C LYS A 108 7.50 -3.57 -7.84
N PHE A 109 6.51 -3.48 -6.94
CA PHE A 109 6.73 -3.47 -5.50
C PHE A 109 7.48 -4.73 -5.04
N CYS A 110 7.03 -5.92 -5.44
CA CYS A 110 7.67 -7.17 -5.08
C CYS A 110 9.11 -7.29 -5.63
N ALA A 111 9.33 -6.84 -6.87
CA ALA A 111 10.66 -6.82 -7.48
C ALA A 111 11.64 -5.95 -6.68
N GLU A 112 11.24 -4.72 -6.32
CA GLU A 112 12.09 -3.80 -5.56
C GLU A 112 12.25 -4.22 -4.10
N ARG A 113 11.22 -4.82 -3.49
CA ARG A 113 11.22 -5.13 -2.05
C ARG A 113 12.25 -6.17 -1.65
N LYS A 114 12.43 -7.21 -2.48
CA LYS A 114 13.43 -8.25 -2.23
C LYS A 114 14.85 -7.80 -2.57
N LYS A 115 15.01 -6.88 -3.53
CA LYS A 115 16.31 -6.47 -4.10
C LYS A 115 17.39 -6.16 -3.05
N PRO A 116 17.16 -5.35 -2.00
CA PRO A 116 18.20 -5.05 -1.00
C PRO A 116 18.65 -6.24 -0.14
N LYS A 117 17.86 -7.32 -0.09
CA LYS A 117 18.16 -8.55 0.67
C LYS A 117 18.91 -9.59 -0.18
N LEU A 118 19.12 -9.33 -1.46
CA LEU A 118 19.74 -10.25 -2.40
C LEU A 118 21.27 -10.17 -2.37
N LYS A 119 21.93 -11.29 -2.70
CA LYS A 119 23.38 -11.29 -2.93
C LYS A 119 23.66 -10.49 -4.22
N VAL A 120 24.75 -9.73 -4.27
CA VAL A 120 25.08 -8.85 -5.42
C VAL A 120 24.99 -9.60 -6.76
N GLY A 121 25.52 -10.83 -6.83
CA GLY A 121 25.48 -11.67 -8.04
C GLY A 121 24.11 -12.20 -8.47
N THR A 122 23.06 -12.11 -7.65
CA THR A 122 21.71 -12.62 -7.99
C THR A 122 20.77 -11.52 -8.51
N HIS A 123 21.18 -10.25 -8.47
CA HIS A 123 20.36 -9.13 -8.92
C HIS A 123 20.00 -9.21 -10.42
N PRO A 124 20.93 -9.51 -11.35
CA PRO A 124 20.59 -9.59 -12.77
C PRO A 124 19.56 -10.67 -13.08
N ILE A 125 19.63 -11.82 -12.39
CA ILE A 125 18.68 -12.94 -12.53
C ILE A 125 17.29 -12.52 -12.04
N TRP A 126 17.22 -11.84 -10.90
CA TRP A 126 15.96 -11.34 -10.35
C TRP A 126 15.30 -10.32 -11.28
N GLU A 127 16.05 -9.35 -11.79
CA GLU A 127 15.51 -8.36 -12.74
C GLU A 127 15.06 -9.03 -14.05
N ALA A 128 15.87 -9.92 -14.60
CA ALA A 128 15.53 -10.67 -15.82
C ALA A 128 14.26 -11.52 -15.64
N PHE A 129 14.06 -12.11 -14.45
CA PHE A 129 12.84 -12.85 -14.11
C PHE A 129 11.59 -11.96 -14.26
N PHE A 130 11.58 -10.77 -13.64
CA PHE A 130 10.42 -9.87 -13.75
C PHE A 130 10.26 -9.26 -15.15
N GLU A 131 11.35 -9.05 -15.87
CA GLU A 131 11.31 -8.52 -17.24
C GLU A 131 10.80 -9.53 -18.28
N ALA A 132 11.08 -10.81 -18.07
CA ALA A 132 10.69 -11.92 -18.93
C ALA A 132 9.29 -12.47 -18.65
N SER A 133 8.59 -11.95 -17.63
CA SER A 133 7.29 -12.46 -17.22
C SER A 133 6.26 -12.39 -18.35
N LEU A 134 5.43 -13.42 -18.46
CA LEU A 134 4.34 -13.46 -19.41
C LEU A 134 3.17 -12.57 -18.98
N THR A 135 2.18 -12.43 -19.86
CA THR A 135 0.87 -11.90 -19.48
C THR A 135 0.23 -12.85 -18.46
N GLU A 136 0.23 -12.40 -17.20
CA GLU A 136 -0.20 -13.20 -16.06
C GLU A 136 -1.68 -13.55 -16.12
N LYS A 137 -1.99 -14.81 -15.80
CA LYS A 137 -3.35 -15.37 -15.72
C LYS A 137 -4.04 -15.00 -14.40
N ASP A 138 -3.25 -14.81 -13.34
CA ASP A 138 -3.71 -14.41 -12.02
C ASP A 138 -2.96 -13.17 -11.51
N ASN A 139 -3.53 -12.48 -10.53
CA ASN A 139 -2.96 -11.25 -9.97
C ASN A 139 -2.01 -11.52 -8.77
N ASN A 140 -1.68 -12.79 -8.50
CA ASN A 140 -0.98 -13.21 -7.28
C ASN A 140 0.36 -13.89 -7.56
N SER A 141 0.64 -14.24 -8.80
CA SER A 141 1.89 -14.86 -9.20
C SER A 141 2.52 -14.15 -10.39
N VAL A 142 3.80 -14.44 -10.59
CA VAL A 142 4.54 -14.05 -11.79
C VAL A 142 5.14 -15.30 -12.41
N THR A 143 4.88 -15.52 -13.69
CA THR A 143 5.38 -16.67 -14.45
C THR A 143 6.34 -16.21 -15.54
N SER A 144 7.57 -16.75 -15.51
CA SER A 144 8.62 -16.38 -16.45
C SER A 144 9.28 -17.62 -17.08
N PRO A 145 9.28 -17.75 -18.42
CA PRO A 145 9.95 -18.85 -19.11
C PRO A 145 11.47 -18.70 -19.03
N ILE A 146 12.18 -19.82 -18.86
CA ILE A 146 13.65 -19.84 -18.74
C ILE A 146 14.33 -19.20 -19.96
N ASN A 147 13.78 -19.41 -21.16
CA ASN A 147 14.30 -18.83 -22.39
C ASN A 147 14.19 -17.31 -22.40
N GLY A 148 13.08 -16.76 -21.92
CA GLY A 148 12.91 -15.31 -21.77
C GLY A 148 13.86 -14.73 -20.73
N ILE A 149 14.09 -15.44 -19.63
CA ILE A 149 15.06 -15.03 -18.60
C ILE A 149 16.48 -15.00 -19.18
N LEU A 150 16.87 -16.04 -19.94
CA LEU A 150 18.18 -16.12 -20.59
C LEU A 150 18.38 -14.99 -21.61
N GLU A 151 17.35 -14.67 -22.40
CA GLU A 151 17.38 -13.55 -23.35
C GLU A 151 17.63 -12.21 -22.63
N ARG A 152 16.89 -11.93 -21.55
CA ARG A 152 17.06 -10.70 -20.76
C ARG A 152 18.39 -10.66 -20.01
N LEU A 153 18.88 -11.80 -19.54
CA LEU A 153 20.22 -11.91 -18.94
C LEU A 153 21.32 -11.62 -19.94
N GLY A 154 21.18 -12.07 -21.19
CA GLY A 154 22.16 -11.79 -22.25
C GLY A 154 22.36 -10.30 -22.53
N GLN A 155 21.38 -9.47 -22.15
CA GLN A 155 21.43 -8.00 -22.28
C GLN A 155 22.07 -7.30 -21.06
N LYS A 156 22.33 -8.03 -19.97
CA LYS A 156 22.89 -7.49 -18.72
C LYS A 156 24.38 -7.82 -18.57
N GLU A 157 25.11 -6.95 -17.88
CA GLU A 157 26.54 -7.12 -17.65
C GLU A 157 26.82 -8.43 -16.87
N GLY A 158 27.70 -9.27 -17.41
CA GLY A 158 28.04 -10.57 -16.81
C GLY A 158 26.95 -11.64 -16.93
N GLY A 159 25.83 -11.39 -17.61
CA GLY A 159 24.75 -12.36 -17.74
C GLY A 159 25.05 -13.51 -18.73
N THR A 160 25.86 -13.25 -19.76
CA THR A 160 26.23 -14.25 -20.80
C THR A 160 27.15 -15.37 -20.28
N SER A 161 27.80 -15.18 -19.13
CA SER A 161 28.68 -16.19 -18.52
C SER A 161 27.96 -17.08 -17.49
N MET A 162 26.68 -16.82 -17.20
CA MET A 162 25.91 -17.60 -16.23
C MET A 162 25.41 -18.92 -16.83
N THR A 163 25.58 -20.02 -16.10
CA THR A 163 25.06 -21.34 -16.51
C THR A 163 23.58 -21.48 -16.14
N LEU A 164 22.85 -22.31 -16.90
CA LEU A 164 21.44 -22.61 -16.61
C LEU A 164 21.26 -23.24 -15.21
N ASP A 165 22.20 -24.09 -14.79
CA ASP A 165 22.23 -24.68 -13.45
C ASP A 165 22.34 -23.61 -12.36
N HIS A 166 23.21 -22.61 -12.56
CA HIS A 166 23.34 -21.49 -11.63
C HIS A 166 22.05 -20.67 -11.55
N ILE A 167 21.44 -20.36 -12.70
CA ILE A 167 20.20 -19.59 -12.77
C ILE A 167 19.07 -20.33 -12.04
N THR A 168 18.91 -21.63 -12.32
CA THR A 168 17.87 -22.48 -11.70
C THR A 168 18.03 -22.50 -10.19
N ARG A 169 19.25 -22.75 -9.68
CA ARG A 169 19.51 -22.74 -8.24
C ARG A 169 19.21 -21.39 -7.59
N VAL A 170 19.54 -20.29 -8.25
CA VAL A 170 19.22 -18.94 -7.75
C VAL A 170 17.71 -18.72 -7.71
N LEU A 171 16.96 -19.12 -8.75
CA LEU A 171 15.50 -19.00 -8.76
C LEU A 171 14.86 -19.81 -7.63
N GLU A 172 15.36 -21.03 -7.36
CA GLU A 172 14.92 -21.85 -6.22
C GLU A 172 15.24 -21.18 -4.87
N GLU A 173 16.45 -20.63 -4.69
CA GLU A 173 16.82 -19.84 -3.49
C GLU A 173 15.91 -18.61 -3.30
N LEU A 174 15.35 -18.08 -4.39
CA LEU A 174 14.43 -16.95 -4.39
C LEU A 174 12.96 -17.34 -4.20
N ASN A 175 12.69 -18.63 -3.93
CA ASN A 175 11.36 -19.22 -3.79
C ASN A 175 10.53 -19.20 -5.08
N CYS A 176 11.17 -19.21 -6.25
CA CYS A 176 10.49 -19.51 -7.51
C CYS A 176 10.37 -21.03 -7.66
N THR A 177 9.22 -21.51 -8.08
CA THR A 177 8.96 -22.94 -8.31
C THR A 177 8.75 -23.21 -9.79
N PRO A 178 9.19 -24.36 -10.34
CA PRO A 178 8.84 -24.74 -11.70
C PRO A 178 7.32 -24.76 -11.91
N SER A 179 6.85 -24.24 -13.05
CA SER A 179 5.44 -24.30 -13.43
C SER A 179 5.05 -25.72 -13.83
N SER A 180 3.87 -26.16 -13.40
CA SER A 180 3.26 -27.40 -13.87
C SER A 180 2.49 -27.23 -15.19
N GLU A 181 2.04 -26.01 -15.48
CA GLU A 181 1.21 -25.71 -16.67
C GLU A 181 2.05 -25.34 -17.88
N GLU A 182 3.16 -24.64 -17.66
CA GLU A 182 4.06 -24.18 -18.70
C GLU A 182 5.42 -24.85 -18.53
N PRO A 183 5.79 -25.79 -19.42
CA PRO A 183 7.10 -26.42 -19.34
C PRO A 183 8.19 -25.37 -19.46
N ASP A 184 9.28 -25.57 -18.73
CA ASP A 184 10.44 -24.68 -18.71
C ASP A 184 10.15 -23.24 -18.23
N SER A 185 9.14 -23.03 -17.39
CA SER A 185 8.90 -21.75 -16.73
C SER A 185 8.93 -21.83 -15.21
N PHE A 186 9.17 -20.69 -14.58
CA PHE A 186 9.24 -20.53 -13.14
C PHE A 186 8.15 -19.58 -12.67
N ILE A 187 7.49 -19.93 -11.57
CA ILE A 187 6.42 -19.18 -10.92
C ILE A 187 6.93 -18.62 -9.60
N LEU A 188 6.61 -17.36 -9.32
CA LEU A 188 6.82 -16.72 -8.03
C LEU A 188 5.48 -16.27 -7.44
N ASP A 189 5.14 -16.76 -6.25
CA ASP A 189 3.99 -16.27 -5.48
C ASP A 189 4.30 -14.89 -4.86
N LEU A 190 3.66 -13.85 -5.38
CA LEU A 190 3.78 -12.47 -4.90
C LEU A 190 3.11 -12.30 -3.53
N SER A 191 2.07 -13.07 -3.22
CA SER A 191 1.27 -12.95 -1.98
C SER A 191 2.14 -13.11 -0.75
N ARG A 192 3.12 -14.03 -0.79
CA ARG A 192 4.09 -14.22 0.31
C ARG A 192 4.97 -13.00 0.54
N ILE A 193 5.36 -12.30 -0.53
CA ILE A 193 6.17 -11.07 -0.42
C ILE A 193 5.31 -9.92 0.14
N VAL A 194 4.06 -9.83 -0.30
CA VAL A 194 3.08 -8.85 0.20
C VAL A 194 2.79 -9.05 1.68
N GLU A 195 2.47 -10.27 2.13
CA GLU A 195 2.19 -10.57 3.54
C GLU A 195 3.39 -10.32 4.46
N ALA A 196 4.59 -10.68 4.02
CA ALA A 196 5.82 -10.36 4.74
C ALA A 196 6.01 -8.84 4.83
N SER A 197 5.68 -8.10 3.78
CA SER A 197 5.82 -6.64 3.76
C SER A 197 4.79 -5.94 4.64
N ARG A 198 3.54 -6.41 4.68
CA ARG A 198 2.50 -5.93 5.62
C ARG A 198 2.96 -6.10 7.06
N SER A 199 3.50 -7.28 7.38
CA SER A 199 4.01 -7.58 8.71
C SER A 199 5.19 -6.67 9.07
N ASP A 200 6.17 -6.53 8.16
CA ASP A 200 7.31 -5.61 8.35
C ASP A 200 6.85 -4.15 8.58
N GLU A 201 5.81 -3.67 7.89
CA GLU A 201 5.28 -2.30 8.04
C GLU A 201 4.67 -2.09 9.43
N ILE A 202 3.79 -3.00 9.86
CA ILE A 202 3.17 -2.95 11.19
C ILE A 202 4.25 -3.02 12.28
N GLU A 203 5.20 -3.93 12.16
CA GLU A 203 6.30 -4.06 13.12
C GLU A 203 7.12 -2.77 13.20
N SER A 204 7.40 -2.11 12.08
CA SER A 204 8.09 -0.82 12.02
C SER A 204 7.31 0.28 12.77
N LEU A 205 5.98 0.30 12.62
CA LEU A 205 5.10 1.24 13.34
C LEU A 205 5.10 0.99 14.84
N VAL A 206 4.98 -0.27 15.27
CA VAL A 206 5.08 -0.66 16.68
C VAL A 206 6.42 -0.22 17.26
N LYS A 207 7.51 -0.46 16.53
CA LYS A 207 8.86 -0.05 16.94
C LYS A 207 8.96 1.46 17.12
N LYS A 208 8.41 2.23 16.17
CA LYS A 208 8.46 3.70 16.23
C LYS A 208 7.61 4.26 17.37
N LYS A 209 6.42 3.71 17.61
CA LYS A 209 5.47 4.23 18.62
C LYS A 209 5.84 3.82 20.05
N TYR A 210 6.29 2.58 20.25
CA TYR A 210 6.47 2.02 21.60
C TYR A 210 7.92 1.60 21.92
N GLY A 211 8.82 1.64 20.95
CA GLY A 211 10.23 1.32 21.14
C GLY A 211 10.62 -0.11 20.76
N GLN A 212 11.89 -0.45 21.00
CA GLN A 212 12.50 -1.70 20.57
C GLN A 212 11.95 -2.92 21.31
N GLU A 213 11.61 -2.77 22.59
CA GLU A 213 11.07 -3.81 23.45
C GLU A 213 9.68 -4.27 22.96
N ALA A 214 8.84 -3.29 22.60
CA ALA A 214 7.52 -3.54 22.02
C ALA A 214 7.61 -4.25 20.68
N PHE A 215 8.53 -3.82 19.81
CA PHE A 215 8.81 -4.52 18.55
C PHE A 215 9.21 -5.97 18.78
N THR A 216 10.13 -6.24 19.72
CA THR A 216 10.60 -7.60 20.01
C THR A 216 9.46 -8.50 20.48
N ILE A 217 8.63 -8.02 21.40
CA ILE A 217 7.47 -8.77 21.92
C ILE A 217 6.41 -8.97 20.83
N PHE A 218 6.04 -7.92 20.11
CA PHE A 218 5.03 -7.99 19.06
C PHE A 218 5.44 -8.97 17.95
N ARG A 219 6.68 -8.87 17.47
CA ARG A 219 7.23 -9.77 16.45
C ARG A 219 7.26 -11.22 16.92
N LEU A 220 7.55 -11.48 18.20
CA LEU A 220 7.45 -12.82 18.77
C LEU A 220 6.02 -13.36 18.66
N LEU A 221 5.02 -12.58 19.06
CA LEU A 221 3.62 -12.99 19.01
C LEU A 221 3.12 -13.20 17.58
N VAL A 222 3.51 -12.35 16.62
CA VAL A 222 3.23 -12.55 15.19
C VAL A 222 3.83 -13.87 14.70
N ARG A 223 5.09 -14.16 15.07
CA ARG A 223 5.80 -15.36 14.63
C ARG A 223 5.22 -16.65 15.23
N GLU A 224 4.87 -16.64 16.52
CA GLU A 224 4.30 -17.82 17.18
C GLU A 224 2.89 -18.12 16.65
N GLY A 225 2.11 -17.09 16.29
CA GLY A 225 0.77 -17.22 15.70
C GLY A 225 -0.29 -17.82 16.61
N CYS A 226 0.07 -18.26 17.82
CA CYS A 226 -0.80 -18.81 18.85
C CYS A 226 -0.65 -18.04 20.16
N PRO A 227 -1.61 -18.16 21.11
CA PRO A 227 -1.48 -17.53 22.42
C PRO A 227 -0.24 -18.00 23.18
N VAL A 228 0.58 -17.07 23.64
CA VAL A 228 1.86 -17.31 24.32
C VAL A 228 1.77 -16.89 25.78
N GLU A 229 2.21 -17.75 26.69
CA GLU A 229 2.27 -17.46 28.13
C GLU A 229 3.27 -16.36 28.47
N THR A 230 2.99 -15.62 29.53
CA THR A 230 3.84 -14.49 29.96
C THR A 230 5.28 -14.92 30.28
N ASP A 231 5.46 -16.02 31.01
CA ASP A 231 6.80 -16.50 31.37
C ASP A 231 7.58 -16.96 30.12
N LYS A 232 6.92 -17.63 29.16
CA LYS A 232 7.52 -17.99 27.87
C LYS A 232 7.95 -16.74 27.08
N ILE A 233 7.18 -15.64 27.12
CA ILE A 233 7.58 -14.37 26.49
C ILE A 233 8.84 -13.80 27.16
N ILE A 234 8.91 -13.81 28.49
CA ILE A 234 10.09 -13.34 29.24
C ILE A 234 11.33 -14.15 28.82
N ASP A 235 11.21 -15.49 28.82
CA ASP A 235 12.30 -16.40 28.49
C ASP A 235 12.78 -16.26 27.04
N MET A 236 11.86 -16.10 26.10
CA MET A 236 12.19 -15.99 24.67
C MET A 236 12.74 -14.61 24.27
N THR A 237 12.34 -13.55 24.97
CA THR A 237 12.78 -12.18 24.65
C THR A 237 14.02 -11.77 25.43
N ILE A 238 14.34 -12.45 26.54
CA ILE A 238 15.46 -12.13 27.45
C ILE A 238 15.34 -10.67 27.95
N LEU A 239 14.10 -10.17 28.06
CA LEU A 239 13.80 -8.85 28.60
C LEU A 239 13.50 -8.96 30.09
N ASP A 240 13.80 -7.90 30.85
CA ASP A 240 13.44 -7.84 32.26
C ASP A 240 11.92 -8.00 32.44
N LYS A 241 11.52 -8.79 33.45
CA LYS A 241 10.10 -9.08 33.74
C LYS A 241 9.23 -7.81 33.81
N GLN A 242 9.73 -6.74 34.45
CA GLN A 242 9.01 -5.47 34.55
C GLN A 242 8.80 -4.78 33.20
N ILE A 243 9.81 -4.86 32.31
CA ILE A 243 9.73 -4.32 30.95
C ILE A 243 8.69 -5.08 30.14
N VAL A 244 8.69 -6.41 30.21
CA VAL A 244 7.73 -7.26 29.51
C VAL A 244 6.30 -6.93 29.93
N HIS A 245 6.01 -6.93 31.24
CA HIS A 245 4.67 -6.59 31.73
C HIS A 245 4.25 -5.16 31.35
N GLY A 246 5.11 -4.17 31.53
CA GLY A 246 4.81 -2.78 31.20
C GLY A 246 4.56 -2.57 29.71
N THR A 247 5.28 -3.30 28.85
CA THR A 247 5.16 -3.20 27.39
C THR A 247 3.90 -3.88 26.88
N MET A 248 3.60 -5.08 27.38
CA MET A 248 2.39 -5.81 27.01
C MET A 248 1.12 -5.06 27.44
N TYR A 249 1.15 -4.41 28.62
CA TYR A 249 0.04 -3.56 29.04
C TYR A 249 -0.19 -2.38 28.08
N LYS A 250 0.87 -1.72 27.59
CA LYS A 250 0.75 -0.63 26.61
C LYS A 250 0.16 -1.13 25.28
N LEU A 251 0.66 -2.26 24.77
CA LEU A 251 0.19 -2.85 23.51
C LEU A 251 -1.27 -3.31 23.62
N TRP A 252 -1.66 -3.88 24.76
CA TRP A 252 -3.04 -4.31 25.02
C TRP A 252 -3.98 -3.12 25.15
N LYS A 253 -3.58 -2.07 25.88
CA LYS A 253 -4.37 -0.84 26.05
C LYS A 253 -4.69 -0.17 24.71
N ASP A 254 -3.77 -0.23 23.77
CA ASP A 254 -3.92 0.37 22.44
C ASP A 254 -4.38 -0.65 21.38
N ASP A 255 -4.97 -1.77 21.80
CA ASP A 255 -5.62 -2.79 20.95
C ASP A 255 -4.71 -3.55 19.96
N TYR A 256 -3.39 -3.56 20.16
CA TYR A 256 -2.48 -4.35 19.32
C TYR A 256 -2.48 -5.85 19.65
N ILE A 257 -2.69 -6.19 20.92
CA ILE A 257 -2.66 -7.57 21.42
C ILE A 257 -3.86 -7.83 22.33
N ASP A 258 -4.31 -9.09 22.35
CA ASP A 258 -5.33 -9.58 23.28
C ASP A 258 -4.67 -10.40 24.39
N THR A 259 -5.38 -10.52 25.51
CA THR A 259 -5.02 -11.45 26.58
C THR A 259 -6.20 -12.31 26.99
N GLU A 260 -5.91 -13.55 27.36
CA GLU A 260 -6.88 -14.48 27.91
C GLU A 260 -6.33 -15.07 29.22
N ARG A 261 -7.20 -15.18 30.23
CA ARG A 261 -6.87 -15.81 31.51
C ARG A 261 -7.24 -17.28 31.45
N ILE A 262 -6.24 -18.15 31.53
CA ILE A 262 -6.43 -19.59 31.55
C ILE A 262 -6.45 -20.09 33.00
N LEU A 263 -7.44 -20.92 33.31
CA LEU A 263 -7.55 -21.64 34.57
C LEU A 263 -6.99 -23.05 34.38
N SER A 264 -5.91 -23.40 35.06
CA SER A 264 -5.40 -24.78 35.06
C SER A 264 -6.05 -25.56 36.19
N GLY A 265 -6.91 -26.51 35.83
CA GLY A 265 -7.66 -27.34 36.76
C GLY A 265 -7.15 -28.78 36.80
N THR A 266 -5.96 -29.00 37.35
CA THR A 266 -5.49 -30.37 37.68
C THR A 266 -4.77 -30.38 39.04
N GLY A 267 -5.51 -30.71 40.10
CA GLY A 267 -4.99 -31.05 41.44
C GLY A 267 -4.78 -29.88 42.41
N THR A 268 -5.46 -29.92 43.57
CA THR A 268 -5.33 -29.15 44.84
C THR A 268 -4.95 -27.66 44.86
N GLY A 269 -4.76 -26.99 43.72
CA GLY A 269 -4.51 -25.56 43.61
C GLY A 269 -4.94 -25.05 42.24
N ASN A 270 -5.84 -24.07 42.22
CA ASN A 270 -6.22 -23.38 40.99
C ASN A 270 -5.07 -22.45 40.59
N SER A 271 -4.14 -22.93 39.75
CA SER A 271 -3.16 -22.05 39.13
C SER A 271 -3.79 -21.32 37.94
N GLN A 272 -3.50 -20.03 37.84
CA GLN A 272 -4.07 -19.16 36.83
C GLN A 272 -2.93 -18.42 36.15
N PHE A 273 -2.95 -18.38 34.83
CA PHE A 273 -1.94 -17.70 34.04
C PHE A 273 -2.58 -16.96 32.87
N PHE A 274 -1.82 -16.01 32.30
CA PHE A 274 -2.26 -15.20 31.18
C PHE A 274 -1.49 -15.58 29.92
N VAL A 275 -2.24 -15.75 28.84
CA VAL A 275 -1.71 -15.90 27.49
C VAL A 275 -2.01 -14.65 26.67
N TRP A 276 -1.17 -14.42 25.66
CA TRP A 276 -1.18 -13.21 24.85
C TRP A 276 -1.06 -13.55 23.39
N ARG A 277 -1.78 -12.83 22.54
CA ARG A 277 -1.73 -12.99 21.09
C ARG A 277 -1.91 -11.64 20.41
N VAL A 278 -1.49 -11.53 19.16
CA VAL A 278 -1.88 -10.39 18.32
C VAL A 278 -3.39 -10.42 18.13
N LYS A 279 -4.04 -9.27 18.29
CA LYS A 279 -5.50 -9.16 18.17
C LYS A 279 -5.93 -9.46 16.75
N ASN A 280 -6.88 -10.36 16.52
CA ASN A 280 -7.22 -10.78 15.16
C ASN A 280 -7.75 -9.64 14.27
N THR A 281 -8.36 -8.60 14.85
CA THR A 281 -8.97 -7.48 14.11
C THR A 281 -8.02 -6.31 13.86
N PHE A 282 -6.75 -6.42 14.26
CA PHE A 282 -5.83 -5.29 14.25
C PHE A 282 -5.52 -4.80 12.83
N ARG A 283 -5.52 -5.71 11.85
CA ARG A 283 -5.24 -5.38 10.44
C ARG A 283 -6.39 -4.59 9.83
N GLU A 284 -7.62 -4.99 10.11
CA GLU A 284 -8.81 -4.29 9.64
C GLU A 284 -8.87 -2.87 10.24
N GLN A 285 -8.59 -2.74 11.54
CA GLN A 285 -8.48 -1.43 12.19
C GLN A 285 -7.35 -0.58 11.61
N PHE A 286 -6.23 -1.21 11.22
CA PHE A 286 -5.14 -0.51 10.56
C PHE A 286 -5.56 0.05 9.19
N ILE A 287 -6.25 -0.75 8.38
CA ILE A 287 -6.77 -0.32 7.08
C ILE A 287 -7.79 0.82 7.23
N ASP A 288 -8.67 0.73 8.22
CA ASP A 288 -9.65 1.79 8.55
C ASP A 288 -8.94 3.13 8.84
N ASN A 289 -7.93 3.08 9.71
CA ASN A 289 -7.09 4.23 10.01
C ASN A 289 -6.37 4.79 8.76
N LEU A 290 -5.95 3.94 7.82
CA LEU A 290 -5.39 4.39 6.55
C LEU A 290 -6.43 5.15 5.71
N TYR A 291 -7.65 4.65 5.58
CA TYR A 291 -8.71 5.35 4.83
C TYR A 291 -9.08 6.69 5.44
N HIS A 292 -9.21 6.76 6.77
CA HIS A 292 -9.47 8.01 7.47
C HIS A 292 -8.36 9.05 7.26
N ALA A 293 -7.10 8.64 7.36
CA ALA A 293 -5.97 9.54 7.11
C ALA A 293 -5.94 10.05 5.66
N ALA A 294 -6.23 9.18 4.68
CA ALA A 294 -6.29 9.56 3.27
C ALA A 294 -7.41 10.58 3.01
N LEU A 295 -8.60 10.36 3.57
CA LEU A 295 -9.73 11.28 3.46
C LEU A 295 -9.39 12.65 4.06
N ASN A 296 -8.82 12.67 5.27
CA ASN A 296 -8.42 13.91 5.94
C ASN A 296 -7.40 14.71 5.10
N LEU A 297 -6.38 14.02 4.55
CA LEU A 297 -5.39 14.63 3.66
C LEU A 297 -6.05 15.24 2.42
N ARG A 298 -6.96 14.50 1.77
CA ARG A 298 -7.68 14.98 0.58
C ARG A 298 -8.57 16.18 0.88
N GLN A 299 -9.32 16.14 1.99
CA GLN A 299 -10.15 17.27 2.42
C GLN A 299 -9.32 18.52 2.68
N MET A 300 -8.15 18.39 3.30
CA MET A 300 -7.23 19.53 3.48
C MET A 300 -6.69 20.07 2.15
N VAL A 301 -6.37 19.20 1.19
CA VAL A 301 -5.95 19.63 -0.16
C VAL A 301 -7.07 20.42 -0.82
N ASN A 302 -8.31 19.90 -0.81
CA ASN A 302 -9.46 20.56 -1.41
C ASN A 302 -9.74 21.93 -0.78
N HIS A 303 -9.69 22.00 0.56
CA HIS A 303 -9.86 23.26 1.27
C HIS A 303 -8.80 24.32 0.88
N ILE A 304 -7.54 23.91 0.70
CA ILE A 304 -6.49 24.84 0.23
C ILE A 304 -6.75 25.28 -1.22
N VAL A 305 -7.25 24.39 -2.08
CA VAL A 305 -7.63 24.75 -3.46
C VAL A 305 -8.73 25.80 -3.47
N GLU A 306 -9.75 25.68 -2.61
CA GLU A 306 -10.81 26.68 -2.45
C GLU A 306 -10.23 28.04 -2.02
N LEU A 307 -9.37 28.07 -1.00
CA LEU A 307 -8.71 29.31 -0.54
C LEU A 307 -7.85 29.99 -1.61
N LEU A 308 -7.22 29.20 -2.50
CA LEU A 308 -6.45 29.73 -3.62
C LEU A 308 -7.36 30.34 -4.69
N LEU A 309 -8.52 29.72 -4.96
CA LEU A 309 -9.52 30.23 -5.90
C LEU A 309 -10.18 31.53 -5.41
N GLU A 310 -10.33 31.69 -4.10
CA GLU A 310 -10.88 32.89 -3.47
C GLU A 310 -9.90 34.09 -3.47
N GLY A 311 -8.67 33.93 -3.95
CA GLY A 311 -7.70 35.03 -4.08
C GLY A 311 -7.02 35.39 -2.76
N SER A 312 -6.60 34.40 -1.97
CA SER A 312 -5.89 34.62 -0.71
C SER A 312 -4.58 35.40 -0.87
N LYS A 313 -4.28 36.29 0.10
CA LYS A 313 -3.05 37.10 0.15
C LYS A 313 -1.77 36.27 0.33
N ASP A 314 -1.89 35.05 0.86
CA ASP A 314 -0.78 34.14 1.16
C ASP A 314 -0.64 33.01 0.12
N ASP A 315 -0.91 33.31 -1.15
CA ASP A 315 -0.98 32.36 -2.26
C ASP A 315 0.23 31.41 -2.36
N THR A 316 1.46 31.95 -2.33
CA THR A 316 2.69 31.14 -2.40
C THR A 316 2.80 30.15 -1.23
N LYS A 317 2.41 30.56 -0.03
CA LYS A 317 2.45 29.71 1.18
C LYS A 317 1.40 28.61 1.08
N LEU A 318 0.21 28.92 0.58
CA LEU A 318 -0.86 27.95 0.35
C LEU A 318 -0.47 26.92 -0.72
N ARG A 319 0.17 27.34 -1.83
CA ARG A 319 0.68 26.41 -2.84
C ARG A 319 1.73 25.46 -2.27
N ASN A 320 2.69 25.97 -1.50
CA ASN A 320 3.70 25.14 -0.83
C ASN A 320 3.05 24.11 0.11
N ARG A 321 2.07 24.53 0.92
CA ARG A 321 1.34 23.63 1.81
C ARG A 321 0.55 22.57 1.03
N LYS A 322 -0.12 22.96 -0.07
CA LYS A 322 -0.82 22.03 -0.96
C LYS A 322 0.12 20.95 -1.48
N ASN A 323 1.29 21.34 -1.97
CA ASN A 323 2.27 20.42 -2.54
C ASN A 323 2.79 19.42 -1.49
N ILE A 324 3.04 19.87 -0.25
CA ILE A 324 3.42 18.98 0.86
C ILE A 324 2.31 17.96 1.13
N LEU A 325 1.05 18.39 1.16
CA LEU A 325 -0.09 17.51 1.41
C LEU A 325 -0.32 16.51 0.27
N ILE A 326 -0.14 16.91 -0.99
CA ILE A 326 -0.21 16.00 -2.14
C ILE A 326 0.88 14.93 -2.03
N VAL A 327 2.13 15.33 -1.75
CA VAL A 327 3.23 14.38 -1.56
C VAL A 327 2.98 13.44 -0.37
N ALA A 328 2.39 13.94 0.72
CA ALA A 328 2.00 13.12 1.86
C ALA A 328 0.90 12.11 1.47
N LEU A 329 -0.11 12.55 0.71
CA LEU A 329 -1.18 11.69 0.21
C LEU A 329 -0.66 10.61 -0.73
N THR A 330 0.22 10.94 -1.68
CA THR A 330 0.84 9.94 -2.58
C THR A 330 1.64 8.90 -1.81
N ARG A 331 2.42 9.31 -0.80
CA ARG A 331 3.18 8.37 0.05
C ARG A 331 2.28 7.52 0.94
N HIS A 332 1.16 8.08 1.36
CA HIS A 332 0.16 7.36 2.14
C HIS A 332 -0.57 6.33 1.27
N ASP A 333 -0.79 6.65 0.00
CA ASP A 333 -1.37 5.74 -0.98
C ASP A 333 -0.52 4.48 -1.17
N ASP A 334 0.81 4.56 -1.12
CA ASP A 334 1.70 3.37 -1.14
C ASP A 334 1.34 2.36 -0.02
N SER A 335 0.97 2.86 1.17
CA SER A 335 0.54 2.01 2.29
C SER A 335 -0.86 1.43 2.03
N LEU A 336 -1.79 2.23 1.49
CA LEU A 336 -3.10 1.74 1.08
C LEU A 336 -2.98 0.65 0.00
N MET A 337 -2.09 0.83 -0.98
CA MET A 337 -1.79 -0.19 -1.97
C MET A 337 -1.33 -1.50 -1.35
N LEU A 338 -0.37 -1.43 -0.43
CA LEU A 338 0.15 -2.62 0.24
C LEU A 338 -0.92 -3.34 1.05
N PHE A 339 -1.79 -2.62 1.76
CA PHE A 339 -2.73 -3.23 2.71
C PHE A 339 -4.10 -3.58 2.12
N ASN A 340 -4.52 -2.91 1.06
CA ASN A 340 -5.83 -3.11 0.44
C ASN A 340 -5.76 -3.74 -0.96
N ASP A 341 -4.84 -3.29 -1.81
CA ASP A 341 -4.88 -3.63 -3.24
C ASP A 341 -4.02 -4.85 -3.60
N PHE A 342 -2.90 -5.05 -2.89
CA PHE A 342 -1.95 -6.14 -3.15
C PHE A 342 -2.37 -7.46 -2.51
#